data_AF-A0A519ENF9-F1
#
_entry.id   AF-A0A519ENF9-F1
#
_cell.length_a   1.000
_cell.length_b   1.000
_cell.length_c   1.000
_cell.angle_alpha   90.00
_cell.angle_beta   90.00
_cell.angle_gamma   90.00
#
_symmetry.space_group_name_H-M   'P 1'
#
loop_
_entity.id
_entity.type
_entity.pdbx_description
1 polymer ?
#
loop_
_entity_poly.entity_id
_entity_poly.type
_entity_poly.pdbx_seq_one_letter_code
_entity_poly.pdbx_strand_id
1 'polypeptide(L)'
;MTTTIQQDDLIESVSAALQYISYYHPADYIAHLAKAYEREQSPAAKDTIAQILTNSKMSAMGHRPICQDTGIVNVFLKVGMDVRWGGFTGSLDDAINEGVRRGYNHPDNTLRASVVA
;
A
#
# COMPACT_ATOMS: atom_id res chain seq x y z
N MET A 1 18.69 -1.24 24.51
CA MET A 1 19.66 -1.70 23.48
C MET A 1 19.47 -0.79 22.29
N THR A 2 20.52 -0.20 21.76
CA THR A 2 20.42 0.69 20.59
C THR A 2 20.25 -0.13 19.31
N THR A 3 19.28 0.25 18.47
CA THR A 3 19.03 -0.38 17.16
C THR A 3 19.37 0.62 16.07
N THR A 4 20.23 0.23 15.14
CA THR A 4 20.55 1.06 13.96
C THR A 4 19.67 0.62 12.78
N ILE A 5 18.97 1.56 12.14
CA ILE A 5 18.20 1.35 10.91
C ILE A 5 18.94 2.07 9.77
N GLN A 6 19.24 1.38 8.67
CA GLN A 6 19.89 2.01 7.52
C GLN A 6 18.89 2.81 6.69
N GLN A 7 19.36 3.85 6.00
CA GLN A 7 18.52 4.64 5.10
C GLN A 7 17.82 3.76 4.05
N ASP A 8 18.56 2.85 3.44
CA ASP A 8 18.01 1.95 2.41
C ASP A 8 16.94 1.02 2.97
N ASP A 9 17.06 0.55 4.22
CA ASP A 9 16.05 -0.30 4.86
C ASP A 9 14.72 0.44 5.01
N LEU A 10 14.76 1.73 5.39
CA LEU A 10 13.57 2.56 5.52
C LEU A 10 12.94 2.85 4.15
N ILE A 11 13.76 3.26 3.17
CA ILE A 11 13.31 3.54 1.80
C ILE A 11 12.62 2.31 1.21
N GLU A 12 13.26 1.15 1.32
CA GLU A 12 12.73 -0.11 0.81
C GLU A 12 11.44 -0.50 1.53
N SER A 13 11.39 -0.36 2.86
CA SER A 13 10.19 -0.65 3.64
C SER A 13 8.99 0.19 3.19
N VAL A 14 9.18 1.49 2.91
CA VAL A 14 8.11 2.36 2.41
C VAL A 14 7.70 1.96 0.99
N SER A 15 8.67 1.75 0.10
CA SER A 15 8.42 1.34 -1.30
C SER A 15 7.63 0.02 -1.38
N ALA A 16 8.11 -1.01 -0.67
CA ALA A 16 7.48 -2.32 -0.60
C ALA A 16 6.10 -2.27 0.04
N ALA A 17 5.90 -1.45 1.08
CA ALA A 17 4.58 -1.27 1.70
C ALA A 17 3.58 -0.68 0.71
N LEU A 18 3.96 0.37 -0.04
CA LEU A 18 3.08 0.99 -1.04
C LEU A 18 2.72 0.02 -2.17
N GLN A 19 3.70 -0.76 -2.61
CA GLN A 19 3.46 -1.82 -3.59
C GLN A 19 2.47 -2.86 -3.03
N TYR A 20 2.73 -3.39 -1.84
CA TYR A 20 1.88 -4.39 -1.20
C TYR A 20 0.43 -3.92 -1.05
N ILE A 21 0.19 -2.73 -0.49
CA ILE A 21 -1.17 -2.22 -0.26
C ILE A 21 -1.88 -1.82 -1.56
N SER A 22 -1.14 -1.60 -2.66
CA SER A 22 -1.77 -1.25 -3.94
C SER A 22 -2.59 -2.41 -4.51
N TYR A 23 -2.19 -3.66 -4.25
CA TYR A 23 -2.80 -4.85 -4.85
C TYR A 23 -3.36 -5.88 -3.85
N TYR A 24 -3.14 -5.69 -2.53
CA TYR A 24 -3.76 -6.52 -1.49
C TYR A 24 -4.77 -5.74 -0.65
N HIS A 25 -5.98 -6.29 -0.55
CA HIS A 25 -6.89 -5.95 0.55
C HIS A 25 -6.54 -6.75 1.82
N PRO A 26 -6.79 -6.19 3.01
CA PRO A 26 -6.74 -6.94 4.27
C PRO A 26 -7.65 -8.17 4.26
N ALA A 27 -7.23 -9.23 4.96
CA ALA A 27 -7.97 -10.49 5.00
C ALA A 27 -9.35 -10.35 5.65
N ASP A 28 -9.48 -9.48 6.66
CA ASP A 28 -10.75 -9.17 7.30
C ASP A 28 -11.69 -8.41 6.36
N TYR A 29 -11.20 -7.46 5.56
CA TYR A 29 -12.01 -6.79 4.53
C TYR A 29 -12.63 -7.82 3.56
N ILE A 30 -11.82 -8.74 3.04
CA ILE A 30 -12.29 -9.80 2.13
C ILE A 30 -13.30 -10.71 2.82
N ALA A 31 -13.04 -11.14 4.06
CA ALA A 31 -13.94 -12.01 4.80
C ALA A 31 -15.31 -11.36 5.07
N HIS A 32 -15.33 -10.06 5.40
CA HIS A 32 -16.58 -9.34 5.62
C HIS A 32 -17.34 -9.09 4.31
N LEU A 33 -16.63 -8.77 3.23
CA LEU A 33 -17.24 -8.57 1.92
C LEU A 33 -17.82 -9.86 1.34
N ALA A 34 -17.16 -11.00 1.55
CA ALA A 34 -17.69 -12.32 1.18
C ALA A 34 -18.96 -12.67 1.98
N LYS A 35 -18.99 -12.40 3.29
CA LYS A 35 -20.20 -12.57 4.11
C LYS A 35 -21.34 -11.65 3.66
N ALA A 36 -21.02 -10.43 3.20
CA ALA A 36 -22.00 -9.52 2.65
C ALA A 36 -22.60 -10.07 1.33
N TYR A 37 -21.76 -10.61 0.44
CA TYR A 37 -22.21 -11.28 -0.79
C TYR A 37 -23.19 -12.42 -0.53
N GLU A 38 -22.93 -13.26 0.48
CA GLU A 38 -23.80 -14.38 0.84
C GLU A 38 -25.19 -13.91 1.29
N ARG A 39 -25.26 -12.79 2.01
CA ARG A 39 -26.49 -12.26 2.65
C ARG A 39 -27.26 -11.27 1.79
N GLU A 40 -26.63 -10.67 0.79
CA GLU A 40 -27.24 -9.65 -0.06
C GLU A 40 -28.44 -10.22 -0.85
N GLN A 41 -29.54 -9.49 -0.82
CA GLN A 41 -30.82 -9.87 -1.44
C GLN A 41 -31.04 -9.19 -2.79
N SER A 42 -30.50 -7.97 -2.97
CA SER A 42 -30.57 -7.25 -4.23
C SER A 42 -29.63 -7.89 -5.26
N PRO A 43 -30.15 -8.39 -6.40
CA PRO A 43 -29.31 -9.00 -7.42
C PRO A 43 -28.21 -8.06 -7.92
N ALA A 44 -28.55 -6.79 -8.19
CA ALA A 44 -27.59 -5.80 -8.68
C ALA A 44 -26.50 -5.48 -7.65
N ALA A 45 -26.84 -5.40 -6.36
CA ALA A 45 -25.85 -5.17 -5.32
C ALA A 45 -24.95 -6.41 -5.13
N LYS A 46 -25.54 -7.61 -5.16
CA LYS A 46 -24.80 -8.87 -5.07
C LYS A 46 -23.79 -9.04 -6.19
N ASP A 47 -24.18 -8.70 -7.43
CA ASP A 47 -23.28 -8.71 -8.59
C ASP A 47 -22.14 -7.70 -8.45
N THR A 48 -22.44 -6.52 -7.88
CA THR A 48 -21.41 -5.50 -7.60
C THR A 48 -20.39 -6.02 -6.58
N ILE A 49 -20.85 -6.65 -5.50
CA ILE A 49 -19.95 -7.25 -4.50
C ILE A 49 -19.07 -8.35 -5.16
N ALA A 50 -19.66 -9.19 -6.02
CA ALA A 50 -18.92 -10.21 -6.75
C ALA A 50 -17.81 -9.60 -7.64
N GLN A 51 -18.08 -8.47 -8.29
CA GLN A 51 -17.07 -7.75 -9.07
C GLN A 51 -15.93 -7.24 -8.20
N ILE A 52 -16.22 -6.66 -7.02
CA ILE A 52 -15.18 -6.17 -6.09
C ILE A 52 -14.30 -7.34 -5.59
N LEU A 53 -14.91 -8.47 -5.22
CA LEU A 53 -14.18 -9.68 -4.80
C LEU A 53 -13.31 -10.23 -5.93
N THR A 54 -13.84 -10.27 -7.15
CA THR A 54 -13.11 -10.72 -8.34
C THR A 54 -11.93 -9.80 -8.64
N ASN A 55 -12.14 -8.48 -8.61
CA ASN A 55 -11.08 -7.48 -8.78
C ASN A 55 -9.98 -7.66 -7.72
N SER A 56 -10.36 -7.82 -6.45
CA SER A 56 -9.41 -8.06 -5.35
C SER A 56 -8.52 -9.29 -5.61
N LYS A 57 -9.12 -10.40 -6.08
CA LYS A 57 -8.37 -11.61 -6.45
C LYS A 57 -7.43 -11.36 -7.64
N MET A 58 -7.92 -10.71 -8.69
CA MET A 58 -7.13 -10.45 -9.89
C MET A 58 -5.95 -9.52 -9.60
N SER A 59 -6.15 -8.47 -8.80
CA SER A 59 -5.08 -7.56 -8.35
C SER A 59 -4.02 -8.29 -7.56
N ALA A 60 -4.42 -9.10 -6.57
CA ALA A 60 -3.51 -9.89 -5.75
C ALA A 60 -2.65 -10.87 -6.58
N MET A 61 -3.27 -11.57 -7.54
CA MET A 61 -2.55 -12.53 -8.40
C MET A 61 -1.70 -11.84 -9.47
N GLY A 62 -2.15 -10.69 -9.97
CA GLY A 62 -1.53 -9.97 -11.07
C GLY A 62 -0.53 -8.90 -10.64
N HIS A 63 -0.41 -8.62 -9.34
CA HIS A 63 0.36 -7.50 -8.78
C HIS A 63 0.05 -6.18 -9.49
N ARG A 64 -1.24 -5.87 -9.63
CA ARG A 64 -1.76 -4.64 -10.27
C ARG A 64 -2.67 -3.88 -9.32
N PRO A 65 -2.70 -2.54 -9.39
CA PRO A 65 -3.42 -1.76 -8.41
C PRO A 65 -4.92 -2.11 -8.44
N ILE A 66 -5.50 -2.28 -7.26
CA ILE A 66 -6.92 -2.59 -7.07
C ILE A 66 -7.81 -1.47 -7.62
N CYS A 67 -7.34 -0.22 -7.55
CA CYS A 67 -8.05 0.95 -8.00
C CYS A 67 -7.18 1.75 -8.97
N GLN A 68 -7.81 2.37 -9.97
CA GLN A 68 -7.15 3.32 -10.86
C GLN A 68 -6.67 4.57 -10.10
N ASP A 69 -7.36 4.94 -9.02
CA ASP A 69 -6.89 5.95 -8.08
C ASP A 69 -6.04 5.29 -6.99
N THR A 70 -4.72 5.46 -7.09
CA THR A 70 -3.78 4.92 -6.10
C THR A 70 -3.56 5.86 -4.91
N GLY A 71 -4.32 6.96 -4.82
CA GLY A 71 -4.42 7.80 -3.64
C GLY A 71 -3.21 8.70 -3.37
N ILE A 72 -3.23 9.26 -2.15
CA ILE A 72 -2.21 10.14 -1.57
C ILE A 72 -1.57 9.40 -0.39
N VAL A 73 -0.23 9.40 -0.34
CA VAL A 73 0.49 8.76 0.75
C VAL A 73 0.43 9.62 2.00
N ASN A 74 -0.04 9.03 3.10
CA ASN A 74 -0.02 9.63 4.43
C ASN A 74 0.82 8.75 5.34
N VAL A 75 1.92 9.29 5.87
CA VAL A 75 2.86 8.53 6.71
C VAL A 75 2.71 8.94 8.15
N PHE A 76 2.38 7.97 9.01
CA PHE A 76 2.41 8.11 10.46
C PHE A 76 3.58 7.30 11.00
N LEU A 77 4.59 7.98 11.52
CA LEU A 77 5.80 7.34 12.01
C LEU A 77 5.93 7.50 13.53
N LYS A 78 6.23 6.39 14.21
CA LYS A 78 6.60 6.37 15.62
C LYS A 78 8.02 5.85 15.76
N VAL A 79 8.93 6.71 16.17
CA VAL A 79 10.36 6.39 16.31
C VAL A 79 10.68 6.13 17.78
N GLY A 80 11.29 4.99 18.07
CA GLY A 80 11.77 4.67 19.42
C GLY A 80 12.99 5.52 19.81
N MET A 81 13.12 5.86 21.10
CA MET A 81 14.20 6.73 21.59
C MET A 81 15.61 6.14 21.39
N ASP A 82 15.74 4.82 21.32
CA ASP A 82 17.01 4.11 21.14
C ASP A 82 17.36 3.80 19.67
N VAL A 83 16.56 4.31 18.72
CA VAL A 83 16.83 4.17 17.27
C VAL A 83 17.95 5.11 16.84
N ARG A 84 18.90 4.59 16.07
CA ARG A 84 19.93 5.37 15.37
C ARG A 84 19.75 5.21 13.86
N TRP A 85 19.88 6.32 13.14
CA TRP A 85 19.75 6.34 11.69
C TRP A 85 21.12 6.24 11.03
N GLY A 86 21.36 5.13 10.34
CA GLY A 86 22.63 4.84 9.67
C GLY A 86 22.58 5.17 8.18
N GLY A 87 23.64 5.78 7.65
CA GLY A 87 23.76 6.04 6.21
C GLY A 87 22.87 7.16 5.67
N PHE A 88 22.19 7.92 6.53
CA PHE A 88 21.31 9.01 6.11
C PHE A 88 22.09 10.17 5.49
N THR A 89 21.77 10.51 4.24
CA THR A 89 22.31 11.66 3.51
C THR A 89 21.41 12.91 3.58
N GLY A 90 20.21 12.77 4.14
CA GLY A 90 19.21 13.83 4.28
C GLY A 90 18.33 13.63 5.51
N SER A 91 17.16 14.25 5.49
CA SER A 91 16.16 14.12 6.55
C SER A 91 15.43 12.78 6.48
N LEU A 92 14.70 12.48 7.55
CA LEU A 92 13.79 11.33 7.59
C LEU A 92 12.69 11.45 6.53
N ASP A 93 12.20 12.67 6.31
CA ASP A 93 11.19 12.97 5.31
C ASP A 93 11.72 12.73 3.89
N ASP A 94 13.00 13.06 3.62
CA ASP A 94 13.63 12.78 2.32
C ASP A 94 13.70 11.28 2.04
N ALA A 95 14.07 10.47 3.05
CA ALA A 95 14.09 9.02 2.91
C ALA A 95 12.68 8.44 2.70
N ILE A 96 11.68 8.95 3.42
CA ILE A 96 10.28 8.55 3.23
C ILE A 96 9.80 8.90 1.82
N ASN A 97 10.03 10.14 1.37
CA ASN A 97 9.62 10.61 0.05
C ASN A 97 10.34 9.87 -1.08
N GLU A 98 11.60 9.48 -0.87
CA GLU A 98 12.31 8.61 -1.82
C GLU A 98 11.68 7.21 -1.88
N GLY A 99 11.27 6.64 -0.75
CA GLY A 99 10.49 5.41 -0.71
C GLY A 99 9.15 5.53 -1.43
N VAL A 100 8.44 6.64 -1.24
CA VAL A 100 7.20 6.96 -1.99
C VAL A 100 7.47 7.03 -3.49
N ARG A 101 8.53 7.75 -3.89
CA ARG A 101 8.92 7.90 -5.29
C ARG A 101 9.25 6.55 -5.93
N ARG A 102 10.02 5.69 -5.25
CA ARG A 102 10.35 4.34 -5.73
C ARG A 102 9.11 3.46 -5.80
N GLY A 103 8.25 3.50 -4.79
CA GLY A 103 6.99 2.76 -4.76
C GLY A 103 6.06 3.16 -5.91
N TYR A 104 5.86 4.45 -6.17
CA TYR A 104 4.99 4.90 -7.26
C TYR A 104 5.56 4.62 -8.66
N ASN A 105 6.88 4.63 -8.80
CA ASN A 105 7.56 4.40 -10.07
C ASN A 105 8.13 2.97 -10.20
N HIS A 106 7.62 2.01 -9.43
CA HIS A 106 8.10 0.63 -9.48
C HIS A 106 7.88 0.05 -10.89
N PRO A 107 8.92 -0.49 -11.55
CA PRO A 107 8.85 -0.86 -12.97
C PRO A 107 7.79 -1.93 -13.27
N ASP A 108 7.57 -2.85 -12.33
CA ASP A 108 6.60 -3.94 -12.51
C ASP A 108 5.15 -3.54 -12.17
N ASN A 109 4.94 -2.40 -11.50
CA ASN A 109 3.62 -1.96 -11.04
C ASN A 109 3.61 -0.45 -10.75
N THR A 110 3.60 0.34 -11.83
CA THR A 110 3.54 1.80 -11.75
C THR A 110 2.19 2.27 -11.20
N LEU A 111 2.22 3.16 -10.21
CA LEU A 111 1.04 3.74 -9.58
C LEU A 111 0.69 5.10 -10.19
N ARG A 112 -0.54 5.58 -9.97
CA ARG A 112 -1.02 6.85 -10.54
C ARG A 112 -0.60 8.04 -9.69
N ALA A 113 0.19 8.95 -10.27
CA ALA A 113 0.44 10.27 -9.67
C ALA A 113 -0.87 11.07 -9.60
N SER A 114 -1.41 11.23 -8.40
CA SER A 114 -2.76 11.78 -8.18
C SER A 114 -2.78 13.18 -7.54
N VAL A 115 -1.60 13.71 -7.19
CA VAL A 115 -1.44 15.03 -6.57
C VAL A 115 -1.10 16.06 -7.64
N VAL A 116 -1.81 17.19 -7.63
CA VAL A 116 -1.55 18.36 -8.49
C VAL A 116 -0.78 19.41 -7.67
N ALA A 117 0.27 19.98 -8.26
CA ALA A 117 1.14 20.97 -7.63
C ALA A 117 0.55 22.39 -7.66
#